data_AF-A0A856MR27-F1
#
_entry.id   AF-A0A856MR27-F1
#
_cell.length_a   1.000
_cell.length_b   1.000
_cell.length_c   1.000
_cell.angle_alpha   90.00
_cell.angle_beta   90.00
_cell.angle_gamma   90.00
#
_symmetry.space_group_name_H-M   'P 1'
#
loop_
_entity.id
_entity.type
_entity.pdbx_description
1 polymer ?
#
loop_
_entity_poly.entity_id
_entity_poly.type
_entity_poly.pdbx_seq_one_letter_code
_entity_poly.pdbx_strand_id
1 'polypeptide(L)' 'MLPQFSQGSSLVREIESIEQHLLRRRVESRSYPLEQLIAFSSTFMTMKAIASNLNRMSQTLPTYAQ' A
#
# COMPACT_ATOMS: atom_id res chain seq x y z
N MET A 1 12.24 23.88 -8.46
CA MET A 1 10.88 23.31 -8.43
C MET A 1 10.98 21.88 -7.93
N LEU A 2 10.52 21.61 -6.70
CA LEU A 2 10.51 20.25 -6.14
C LEU A 2 9.27 19.51 -6.69
N PRO A 3 9.37 18.23 -7.07
CA PRO A 3 8.22 17.48 -7.54
C PRO A 3 7.23 17.34 -6.38
N GLN A 4 6.03 17.86 -6.58
CA GLN A 4 4.91 17.66 -5.67
C GLN A 4 4.45 16.20 -5.84
N PHE A 5 5.11 15.27 -5.13
CA PHE A 5 4.65 13.90 -5.05
C PHE A 5 3.29 13.91 -4.35
N SER A 6 2.23 13.57 -5.09
CA SER A 6 0.91 13.38 -4.51
C SER A 6 1.03 12.35 -3.38
N GLN A 7 0.73 12.77 -2.14
CA GLN A 7 1.02 12.00 -0.94
C GLN A 7 0.49 10.56 -0.98
N GLY A 8 -0.62 10.29 -1.68
CA GLY A 8 -1.13 8.93 -1.81
C GLY A 8 -0.41 8.05 -2.84
N SER A 9 0.43 8.60 -3.72
CA SER A 9 1.40 7.79 -4.50
C SER A 9 2.55 7.29 -3.62
N SER A 10 2.85 7.99 -2.52
CA SER A 10 3.86 7.60 -1.53
C SER A 10 3.39 6.42 -0.67
N LEU A 11 2.13 6.47 -0.18
CA LEU A 11 1.60 5.44 0.71
C LEU A 11 1.47 4.06 0.01
N VAL A 12 1.02 4.03 -1.25
CA VAL A 12 0.93 2.77 -2.00
C VAL A 12 2.31 2.12 -2.17
N ARG A 13 3.35 2.92 -2.49
CA ARG A 13 4.73 2.40 -2.60
C ARG A 13 5.27 1.90 -1.26
N GLU A 14 4.93 2.56 -0.16
CA GLU A 14 5.33 2.11 1.17
C GLU A 14 4.70 0.75 1.52
N ILE A 15 3.41 0.57 1.21
CA ILE A 15 2.72 -0.71 1.37
C ILE A 15 3.39 -1.80 0.52
N GLU A 16 3.73 -1.52 -0.74
CA GLU A 16 4.45 -2.47 -1.62
C GLU A 16 5.84 -2.84 -1.07
N SER A 17 6.58 -1.87 -0.54
CA SER A 17 7.90 -2.10 0.06
C SER A 17 7.80 -3.04 1.27
N ILE A 18 6.82 -2.80 2.15
CA ILE A 18 6.55 -3.66 3.31
C ILE A 18 6.13 -5.06 2.86
N GLU A 19 5.24 -5.16 1.87
CA GLU A 19 4.79 -6.44 1.28
C GLU A 19 5.99 -7.29 0.83
N GLN A 20 6.89 -6.68 0.05
CA GLN A 20 8.08 -7.36 -0.46
C GLN A 20 9.03 -7.78 0.66
N HIS A 21 9.26 -6.92 1.65
CA HIS A 21 10.14 -7.25 2.78
C HIS A 21 9.59 -8.43 3.59
N LEU A 22 8.28 -8.45 3.87
CA LEU A 22 7.64 -9.54 4.60
C LEU A 22 7.59 -10.83 3.78
N LEU A 23 7.35 -10.74 2.46
CA LEU A 23 7.43 -11.90 1.57
C LEU A 23 8.82 -12.53 1.61
N ARG A 24 9.90 -11.74 1.54
CA ARG A 24 11.28 -12.26 1.64
C ARG A 24 11.52 -12.99 2.97
N ARG A 25 11.17 -12.37 4.10
CA ARG A 25 11.30 -13.01 5.42
C ARG A 25 10.49 -14.30 5.54
N ARG A 26 9.29 -14.31 4.97
CA ARG A 26 8.47 -15.51 4.92
C ARG A 26 9.13 -16.59 4.05
N VAL A 27 9.71 -16.22 2.90
CA VAL A 27 10.45 -17.14 2.04
C VAL A 27 11.63 -17.80 2.77
N GLU A 28 12.32 -17.03 3.61
CA GLU A 28 13.43 -17.52 4.43
C GLU A 28 12.96 -18.51 5.51
N SER A 29 11.74 -18.35 6.03
CA SER A 29 11.17 -19.19 7.11
C SER A 29 10.68 -20.59 6.67
N ARG A 30 10.58 -20.85 5.36
CA ARG A 30 10.19 -22.16 4.77
C ARG A 30 8.87 -22.77 5.27
N SER A 31 7.98 -22.00 5.90
CA SER A 31 6.66 -22.46 6.33
C SER A 31 5.57 -21.66 5.60
N TYR A 32 4.73 -22.35 4.83
CA TYR A 32 3.69 -21.70 4.02
C TYR A 32 2.36 -22.45 4.04
N PRO A 33 1.61 -22.38 5.15
CA PRO A 33 0.20 -22.76 5.10
C PRO A 33 -0.51 -21.89 4.05
N LEU A 34 -1.23 -22.52 3.11
CA LEU A 34 -1.93 -21.84 2.02
C LEU A 34 -2.87 -20.73 2.54
N GLU A 35 -3.57 -21.00 3.64
CA GLU A 35 -4.46 -20.04 4.30
C GLU A 35 -3.72 -18.76 4.73
N GLN A 36 -2.49 -18.89 5.24
CA GLN A 36 -1.68 -17.73 5.64
C GLN A 36 -1.14 -16.95 4.43
N LEU A 37 -0.93 -17.61 3.29
CA LEU A 37 -0.60 -16.92 2.03
C LEU A 37 -1.80 -16.13 1.51
N ILE A 38 -2.99 -16.73 1.52
CA ILE A 38 -4.23 -16.07 1.09
C ILE A 38 -4.53 -14.85 1.97
N ALA A 39 -4.46 -15.01 3.30
CA ALA A 39 -4.69 -13.93 4.25
C ALA A 39 -3.68 -12.78 4.06
N PHE A 40 -2.40 -13.12 3.86
CA PHE A 40 -1.35 -12.14 3.60
C PHE A 40 -1.63 -11.33 2.34
N SER A 41 -1.83 -12.00 1.20
CA SER A 41 -2.07 -11.33 -0.08
C SER A 41 -3.34 -10.48 -0.06
N SER A 42 -4.41 -10.98 0.57
CA SER A 42 -5.69 -10.25 0.71
C SER A 42 -5.53 -8.98 1.55
N THR A 43 -4.71 -9.03 2.59
CA THR A 43 -4.43 -7.86 3.45
C THR A 43 -3.76 -6.75 2.66
N PHE A 44 -2.70 -7.08 1.89
CA PHE A 44 -1.97 -6.08 1.10
C PHE A 44 -2.79 -5.54 -0.07
N MET A 45 -3.60 -6.37 -0.73
CA MET A 45 -4.56 -5.90 -1.75
C MET A 45 -5.54 -4.88 -1.16
N THR A 46 -6.11 -5.17 0.02
CA THR A 46 -7.05 -4.27 0.70
C THR A 46 -6.38 -2.94 1.07
N MET A 47 -5.18 -3.00 1.66
CA MET A 47 -4.43 -1.79 2.04
C MET A 47 -4.11 -0.90 0.82
N LYS A 48 -3.67 -1.49 -0.30
CA LYS A 48 -3.40 -0.74 -1.54
C LYS A 48 -4.66 -0.10 -2.12
N ALA A 49 -5.80 -0.79 -2.06
CA ALA A 49 -7.09 -0.26 -2.52
C ALA A 49 -7.52 0.95 -1.67
N ILE A 50 -7.43 0.85 -0.34
CA ILE A 50 -7.74 1.95 0.59
C ILE A 50 -6.82 3.14 0.33
N ALA A 51 -5.49 2.93 0.28
CA ALA A 51 -4.52 3.98 0.03
C ALA A 51 -4.74 4.69 -1.31
N SER A 52 -5.07 3.92 -2.36
CA SER A 52 -5.40 4.46 -3.68
C SER A 52 -6.68 5.30 -3.65
N ASN A 53 -7.70 4.85 -2.91
CA ASN A 53 -8.94 5.59 -2.77
C ASN A 53 -8.74 6.90 -2.01
N LEU A 54 -7.97 6.87 -0.91
CA LEU A 54 -7.59 8.06 -0.16
C LEU A 54 -6.81 9.05 -1.03
N ASN A 55 -5.90 8.56 -1.88
CA ASN A 55 -5.19 9.41 -2.83
C ASN A 55 -6.15 10.13 -3.78
N ARG A 56 -7.11 9.40 -4.35
CA ARG A 56 -8.13 9.99 -5.23
C ARG A 56 -8.97 11.02 -4.50
N MET A 57 -9.45 10.70 -3.29
CA MET A 57 -10.20 11.62 -2.46
C MET A 57 -9.41 12.91 -2.20
N SER A 58 -8.15 12.80 -1.79
CA SER A 58 -7.28 13.96 -1.51
C SER A 58 -7.09 14.88 -2.72
N GLN A 59 -7.11 14.33 -3.94
CA GLN A 59 -6.99 15.08 -5.19
C GLN A 59 -8.32 15.71 -5.63
N THR A 60 -9.45 15.17 -5.16
CA THR A 60 -10.80 15.64 -5.50
C THR A 60 -11.42 16.59 -4.48
N LEU A 61 -10.88 16.68 -3.26
CA LEU A 61 -11.35 17.67 -2.29
C LEU A 61 -11.04 19.08 -2.83
N PRO A 62 -12.05 19.97 -2.99
CA PRO A 62 -11.79 21.36 -3.30
C PRO A 62 -10.90 21.95 -2.20
N THR A 63 -9.85 22.65 -2.59
CA THR A 63 -9.07 23.46 -1.64
C THR A 63 -9.98 24.60 -1.17
N TYR A 64 -10.70 24.41 -0.07
CA TYR A 64 -11.47 25.47 0.61
C TYR A 64 -10.50 26.44 1.31
N ALA A 65 -9.63 27.07 0.54
CA ALA A 65 -8.72 28.10 1.00
C ALA A 65 -8.64 29.20 -0.08
N GLN A 66 -9.65 30.06 -0.10
CA GLN A 66 -9.55 31.46 -0.51
C GLN A 66 -10.36 32.31 0.46
#